data_AF-A0A816S461-F1
#
_entry.id   AF-A0A816S461-F1
#
_cell.length_a   1.000
_cell.length_b   1.000
_cell.length_c   1.000
_cell.angle_alpha   90.00
_cell.angle_beta   90.00
_cell.angle_gamma   90.00
#
_symmetry.space_group_name_H-M   'P 1'
#
loop_
_entity.id
_entity.type
_entity.pdbx_description
1 polymer ?
#
loop_
_entity_poly.entity_id
_entity_poly.type
_entity_poly.pdbx_seq_one_letter_code
_entity_poly.pdbx_strand_id
1 'polypeptide(L)'
;MCQRSSYQIFDRSPISAVTIKIKPSAHCLRNASILRYFPKYNCSQSSYDVNDFITPATENSAITITTRMLETEHVLKYCADTTSRRRQNRSSSFRLVSLHTCNERARCILPPLYRQEYENETIVNKSKLCWFKLSTITVKRNYQALDYILFIKHFVEFTQLGLVRANLVANKITKEYIDTCEYDPIHDSLCPKFRLSKILEMIETDPREYEAMFYYGSLIEIKISWKCNLDKKLEYCQPFYEFQRMDIKPYKSNPYDPGSSFLTSRYFFRPDDGELHRLHTNIYNLHILVSVTGEVGKFDLFQTTTSIGSFLGIFGTGAIVCDFIAAFFTNFKTVKYDP
;
A
#
# COMPACT_ATOMS: atom_id res chain seq x y z
N MET A 1 -26.20 27.50 12.90
CA MET A 1 -25.16 28.17 12.10
C MET A 1 -23.74 27.83 12.55
N CYS A 2 -23.29 28.17 13.77
CA CYS A 2 -21.87 28.04 14.15
C CYS A 2 -21.37 26.60 14.31
N GLN A 3 -22.18 25.68 14.88
CA GLN A 3 -21.72 24.31 15.17
C GLN A 3 -21.48 23.46 13.91
N ARG A 4 -22.26 23.69 12.85
CA ARG A 4 -22.12 23.00 11.55
C ARG A 4 -21.54 23.90 10.46
N SER A 5 -21.11 25.11 10.82
CA SER A 5 -20.62 26.13 9.88
C SER A 5 -21.50 26.31 8.63
N SER A 6 -22.83 26.33 8.81
CA SER A 6 -23.79 26.37 7.69
C SER A 6 -23.77 27.68 6.89
N TYR A 7 -23.04 28.68 7.37
CA TYR A 7 -22.79 29.96 6.71
C TYR A 7 -21.65 29.89 5.68
N GLN A 8 -20.95 28.74 5.59
CA GLN A 8 -19.85 28.53 4.67
C GLN A 8 -20.31 27.68 3.48
N ILE A 9 -19.69 27.94 2.34
CA ILE A 9 -19.64 27.00 1.23
C ILE A 9 -18.44 26.06 1.43
N PHE A 10 -18.62 24.77 1.10
CA PHE A 10 -17.60 23.75 1.29
C PHE A 10 -17.16 23.14 -0.04
N ASP A 11 -15.85 23.09 -0.26
CA ASP A 11 -15.23 22.25 -1.27
C ASP A 11 -14.69 20.96 -0.62
N ARG A 12 -15.18 19.81 -1.09
CA ARG A 12 -14.86 18.45 -0.59
C ARG A 12 -14.21 17.56 -1.63
N SER A 13 -13.94 18.07 -2.82
CA SER A 13 -13.41 17.29 -3.95
C SER A 13 -12.02 17.80 -4.34
N PRO A 14 -11.02 17.68 -3.45
CA PRO A 14 -9.68 18.14 -3.76
C PRO A 14 -9.08 17.34 -4.90
N ILE A 15 -8.39 18.03 -5.81
CA ILE A 15 -7.44 17.42 -6.74
C ILE A 15 -6.11 17.35 -6.01
N SER A 16 -5.44 16.20 -6.05
CA SER A 16 -4.15 16.02 -5.38
C SER A 16 -3.12 15.37 -6.27
N ALA A 17 -1.86 15.69 -5.99
CA ALA A 17 -0.71 15.05 -6.60
C ALA A 17 0.32 14.74 -5.52
N VAL A 18 0.82 13.51 -5.51
CA VAL A 18 1.77 13.03 -4.50
C VAL A 18 3.01 12.47 -5.21
N THR A 19 4.18 12.76 -4.66
CA THR A 19 5.45 12.17 -5.06
C THR A 19 6.19 11.68 -3.84
N ILE A 20 6.64 10.43 -3.88
CA ILE A 20 7.36 9.78 -2.80
C ILE A 20 8.78 9.53 -3.28
N LYS A 21 9.77 9.91 -2.47
CA LYS A 21 11.18 9.57 -2.71
C LYS A 21 11.72 8.84 -1.50
N ILE A 22 12.25 7.65 -1.71
CA ILE A 22 12.90 6.88 -0.64
C ILE A 22 14.39 7.19 -0.63
N LYS A 23 14.94 7.31 0.57
CA LYS A 23 16.38 7.32 0.80
C LYS A 23 16.72 6.35 1.94
N PRO A 24 17.81 5.58 1.82
CA PRO A 24 18.33 4.86 2.97
C PRO A 24 18.92 5.86 3.95
N SER A 25 18.79 5.59 5.26
CA SER A 25 19.59 6.29 6.27
C SER A 25 21.08 5.97 6.06
N ALA A 26 21.95 6.98 6.24
CA ALA A 26 23.41 6.80 6.16
C ALA A 26 23.95 5.87 7.26
N HIS A 27 23.22 5.76 8.38
CA HIS A 27 23.55 4.88 9.49
C HIS A 27 22.35 3.98 9.81
N CYS A 28 22.60 2.68 9.91
CA CYS A 28 21.67 1.75 10.53
C CYS A 28 21.54 2.07 12.02
N LEU A 29 20.34 2.40 12.47
CA LEU A 29 20.11 2.63 13.89
C LEU A 29 19.84 1.29 14.55
N ARG A 30 20.78 0.83 15.37
CA ARG A 30 20.54 -0.30 16.27
C ARG A 30 19.82 0.19 17.51
N ASN A 31 18.56 0.62 17.33
CA ASN A 31 17.77 1.18 18.42
C ASN A 31 17.08 0.09 19.25
N ALA A 32 16.81 0.37 20.53
CA ALA A 32 16.12 -0.55 21.44
C ALA A 32 14.71 -0.93 20.92
N SER A 33 14.03 -0.02 20.22
CA SER A 33 12.73 -0.27 19.59
C SER A 33 12.80 -1.36 18.52
N ILE A 34 13.80 -1.32 17.65
CA ILE A 34 13.97 -2.34 16.60
C ILE A 34 14.34 -3.69 17.22
N LEU A 35 15.20 -3.71 18.24
CA LEU A 35 15.57 -4.94 18.95
C LEU A 35 14.41 -5.54 19.75
N ARG A 36 13.43 -4.74 20.17
CA ARG A 36 12.19 -5.21 20.80
C ARG A 36 11.37 -6.08 19.84
N TYR A 37 11.33 -5.72 18.57
CA TYR A 37 10.58 -6.43 17.53
C TYR A 37 11.40 -7.52 16.83
N PHE A 38 12.72 -7.29 16.67
CA PHE A 38 13.64 -8.21 16.02
C PHE A 38 14.89 -8.47 16.89
N PRO A 39 14.81 -9.41 17.84
CA PRO A 39 15.90 -9.67 18.79
C PRO A 39 17.19 -10.19 18.13
N LYS A 40 17.09 -10.76 16.92
CA LYS A 40 18.23 -11.23 16.13
C LYS A 40 18.65 -10.26 15.01
N TYR A 41 18.20 -9.01 15.05
CA TYR A 41 18.55 -8.02 14.03
C TYR A 41 20.06 -7.74 14.04
N ASN A 42 20.68 -8.02 12.91
CA ASN A 42 22.03 -7.59 12.61
C ASN A 42 21.97 -6.76 11.32
N CYS A 43 22.27 -5.47 11.41
CA CYS A 43 22.51 -4.67 10.21
C CYS A 43 23.90 -5.03 9.68
N SER A 44 24.00 -6.15 8.98
CA SER A 44 25.04 -6.33 7.97
C SER A 44 24.57 -5.61 6.71
N GLN A 45 25.46 -4.83 6.06
CA GLN A 45 25.19 -4.25 4.75
C GLN A 45 24.53 -5.30 3.87
N SER A 46 23.27 -5.06 3.48
CA SER A 46 22.64 -5.93 2.51
C SER A 46 23.46 -5.81 1.22
N SER A 47 23.74 -6.92 0.54
CA SER A 47 24.49 -6.91 -0.73
C SER A 47 23.71 -6.27 -1.89
N TYR A 48 22.58 -5.62 -1.60
CA TYR A 48 21.56 -5.17 -2.53
C TYR A 48 21.35 -3.66 -2.34
N ASP A 49 21.19 -2.96 -3.45
CA ASP A 49 20.93 -1.52 -3.43
C ASP A 49 19.45 -1.25 -3.09
N VAL A 50 19.15 -0.02 -2.67
CA VAL A 50 17.78 0.44 -2.42
C VAL A 50 16.89 0.24 -3.65
N ASN A 51 17.47 0.39 -4.84
CA ASN A 51 16.77 0.19 -6.11
C ASN A 51 16.35 -1.27 -6.36
N ASP A 52 17.00 -2.25 -5.73
CA ASP A 52 16.65 -3.67 -5.89
C ASP A 52 15.39 -4.05 -5.10
N PHE A 53 15.06 -3.27 -4.07
CA PHE A 53 13.92 -3.55 -3.18
C PHE A 53 12.71 -2.63 -3.41
N ILE A 54 12.80 -1.64 -4.31
CA ILE A 54 11.67 -0.77 -4.65
C ILE A 54 11.13 -1.15 -6.02
N THR A 55 9.94 -1.75 -6.05
CA THR A 55 9.34 -2.29 -7.28
C THR A 55 7.82 -2.14 -7.27
N PRO A 56 7.19 -1.49 -8.27
CA PRO A 56 7.82 -0.78 -9.39
C PRO A 56 8.55 0.50 -8.91
N ALA A 57 9.47 1.01 -9.73
CA ALA A 57 10.23 2.22 -9.38
C ALA A 57 9.36 3.47 -9.27
N THR A 58 8.21 3.49 -9.95
CA THR A 58 7.26 4.60 -9.94
C THR A 58 5.84 4.05 -9.93
N GLU A 59 5.07 4.45 -8.93
CA GLU A 59 3.64 4.18 -8.83
C GLU A 59 2.95 5.48 -8.38
N ASN A 60 1.74 5.74 -8.88
CA ASN A 60 1.03 6.96 -8.56
C ASN A 60 0.53 6.90 -7.11
N SER A 61 0.97 7.85 -6.30
CA SER A 61 0.59 7.97 -4.89
C SER A 61 0.86 6.73 -4.03
N ALA A 62 1.67 5.78 -4.49
CA ALA A 62 2.00 4.57 -3.76
C ALA A 62 3.48 4.22 -3.94
N ILE A 63 3.99 3.43 -3.01
CA ILE A 63 5.33 2.84 -3.11
C ILE A 63 5.36 1.49 -2.46
N THR A 64 6.14 0.59 -3.06
CA THR A 64 6.26 -0.78 -2.60
C THR A 64 7.70 -1.02 -2.13
N ILE A 65 7.86 -1.33 -0.85
CA ILE A 65 9.15 -1.62 -0.23
C ILE A 65 9.24 -3.12 0.04
N THR A 66 10.13 -3.80 -0.66
CA THR A 66 10.33 -5.23 -0.47
C THR A 66 11.05 -5.50 0.86
N THR A 67 10.47 -6.38 1.67
CA THR A 67 11.02 -6.85 2.94
C THR A 67 11.67 -8.22 2.81
N ARG A 68 11.13 -9.09 1.95
CA ARG A 68 11.61 -10.46 1.79
C ARG A 68 11.39 -10.97 0.38
N MET A 69 12.37 -11.72 -0.13
CA MET A 69 12.26 -12.44 -1.40
C MET A 69 12.56 -13.93 -1.20
N LEU A 70 11.79 -14.78 -1.86
CA LEU A 70 12.03 -16.21 -1.99
C LEU A 70 12.28 -16.54 -3.46
N GLU A 71 13.53 -16.88 -3.75
CA GLU A 71 13.98 -17.22 -5.09
C GLU A 71 14.06 -18.74 -5.25
N THR A 72 13.38 -19.25 -6.26
CA THR A 72 13.37 -20.67 -6.62
C THR A 72 13.68 -20.83 -8.09
N GLU A 73 14.73 -21.59 -8.38
CA GLU A 73 15.17 -21.82 -9.74
C GLU A 73 14.46 -23.03 -10.36
N HIS A 74 14.19 -22.93 -11.65
CA HIS A 74 13.66 -24.00 -12.46
C HIS A 74 14.49 -24.17 -13.73
N VAL A 75 14.68 -25.41 -14.16
CA VAL A 75 15.41 -25.74 -15.39
C VAL A 75 14.46 -26.36 -16.39
N LEU A 76 14.56 -25.95 -17.66
CA LEU A 76 13.81 -26.57 -18.74
C LEU A 76 14.55 -27.82 -19.24
N LYS A 77 13.94 -28.99 -19.07
CA LYS A 77 14.50 -30.26 -19.58
C LYS A 77 13.44 -31.08 -20.31
N TYR A 78 13.90 -31.98 -21.16
CA TYR A 78 13.05 -32.98 -21.81
C TYR A 78 12.60 -34.05 -20.80
N CYS A 79 11.33 -34.41 -20.86
CA CYS A 79 10.75 -35.47 -20.05
C CYS A 79 10.03 -36.52 -20.91
N ALA A 80 10.16 -37.79 -20.51
CA ALA A 80 9.45 -38.90 -21.16
C ALA A 80 8.09 -39.13 -20.50
N ASP A 81 7.05 -39.25 -21.32
CA ASP A 81 5.71 -39.64 -20.85
C ASP A 81 5.75 -41.12 -20.41
N THR A 82 5.47 -41.38 -19.12
CA THR A 82 5.58 -42.72 -18.51
C THR A 82 4.54 -43.72 -19.04
N THR A 83 3.63 -43.28 -19.92
CA THR A 83 2.63 -44.12 -20.56
C THR A 83 3.20 -45.06 -21.65
N SER A 84 4.46 -44.88 -22.05
CA SER A 84 5.14 -45.76 -23.00
C SER A 84 6.04 -46.78 -22.28
N ARG A 85 5.46 -47.90 -21.81
CA ARG A 85 6.21 -49.16 -21.60
C ARG A 85 6.69 -49.69 -22.95
N ARG A 86 7.72 -49.07 -23.54
CA ARG A 86 8.40 -49.62 -24.73
C ARG A 86 9.35 -50.73 -24.26
N ARG A 87 9.01 -51.98 -24.62
CA ARG A 87 9.94 -53.11 -24.64
C ARG A 87 11.18 -52.67 -25.42
N GLN A 88 12.31 -52.48 -24.75
CA GLN A 88 13.59 -52.23 -25.40
C GLN A 88 14.07 -53.52 -26.04
N ASN A 89 14.02 -53.61 -27.37
CA ASN A 89 14.94 -54.46 -28.11
C ASN A 89 16.22 -53.65 -28.36
N ARG A 90 17.33 -54.17 -27.85
CA ARG A 90 18.67 -53.63 -28.04
C ARG A 90 19.04 -53.63 -29.52
N SER A 91 19.23 -52.44 -30.09
CA SER A 91 20.33 -52.17 -31.03
C SER A 91 20.25 -50.72 -31.51
N SER A 92 21.27 -49.95 -31.15
CA SER A 92 21.83 -48.77 -31.82
C SER A 92 22.24 -47.72 -30.79
N SER A 93 23.50 -47.34 -30.91
CA SER A 93 24.20 -46.33 -30.12
C SER A 93 23.65 -44.95 -30.40
N PHE A 94 22.52 -44.61 -29.77
CA PHE A 94 22.06 -43.23 -29.65
C PHE A 94 22.64 -42.60 -28.38
N ARG A 95 23.20 -41.39 -28.51
CA ARG A 95 23.62 -40.57 -27.37
C ARG A 95 22.46 -40.50 -26.38
N LEU A 96 22.63 -41.12 -25.22
CA LEU A 96 21.61 -41.18 -24.18
C LEU A 96 21.51 -39.80 -23.53
N VAL A 97 20.73 -38.89 -24.12
CA VAL A 97 20.28 -37.70 -23.40
C VAL A 97 19.54 -38.25 -22.17
N SER A 98 19.94 -37.86 -20.96
CA SER A 98 19.25 -38.33 -19.75
C SER A 98 17.83 -37.75 -19.74
N LEU A 99 16.84 -38.52 -20.21
CA LEU A 99 15.45 -38.11 -20.14
C LEU A 99 14.97 -38.21 -18.68
N HIS A 100 14.48 -37.09 -18.15
CA HIS A 100 13.86 -37.06 -16.83
C HIS A 100 12.44 -37.63 -16.88
N THR A 101 11.97 -38.23 -15.78
CA THR A 101 10.56 -38.64 -15.67
C THR A 101 9.70 -37.40 -15.42
N CYS A 102 8.57 -37.27 -16.14
CA CYS A 102 7.62 -36.18 -15.88
C CYS A 102 6.94 -36.42 -14.52
N ASN A 103 7.55 -35.95 -13.42
CA ASN A 103 6.97 -35.99 -12.09
C ASN A 103 5.79 -35.01 -12.00
N GLU A 104 4.83 -35.20 -11.09
CA GLU A 104 3.71 -34.26 -10.84
C GLU A 104 4.17 -32.82 -10.56
N ARG A 105 5.43 -32.68 -10.11
CA ARG A 105 6.08 -31.38 -9.83
C ARG A 105 6.53 -30.64 -11.08
N ALA A 106 6.54 -31.27 -12.25
CA ALA A 106 6.98 -30.65 -13.51
C ALA A 106 5.83 -29.90 -14.18
N ARG A 107 6.04 -28.62 -14.52
CA ARG A 107 5.06 -27.83 -15.30
C ARG A 107 5.50 -27.74 -16.75
N CYS A 108 4.73 -28.35 -17.64
CA CYS A 108 5.03 -28.44 -19.08
C CYS A 108 4.42 -27.27 -19.85
N ILE A 109 4.82 -26.04 -19.50
CA ILE A 109 4.42 -24.83 -20.21
C ILE A 109 5.67 -24.22 -20.83
N LEU A 110 5.73 -24.22 -22.15
CA LEU A 110 6.85 -23.64 -22.89
C LEU A 110 6.77 -22.11 -22.93
N PRO A 111 7.92 -21.41 -22.77
CA PRO A 111 8.00 -19.98 -23.04
C PRO A 111 7.69 -19.71 -24.54
N PRO A 112 7.18 -18.52 -24.89
CA PRO A 112 6.69 -18.23 -26.25
C PRO A 112 7.71 -18.52 -27.37
N LEU A 113 9.00 -18.23 -27.12
CA LEU A 113 10.08 -18.47 -28.09
C LEU A 113 10.22 -19.95 -28.46
N TYR A 114 10.15 -20.84 -27.46
CA TYR A 114 10.22 -22.28 -27.67
C TYR A 114 8.91 -22.88 -28.18
N ARG A 115 7.78 -22.16 -28.07
CA ARG A 115 6.48 -22.63 -28.57
C ARG A 115 6.45 -22.68 -30.09
N GLN A 116 6.96 -21.64 -30.76
CA GLN A 116 6.98 -21.55 -32.22
C GLN A 116 7.90 -22.59 -32.87
N GLU A 117 9.08 -22.80 -32.28
CA GLU A 117 10.05 -23.81 -32.76
C GLU A 117 9.49 -25.24 -32.59
N TYR A 118 8.82 -25.51 -31.46
CA TYR A 118 8.23 -26.81 -31.17
C TYR A 118 6.96 -27.12 -32.00
N GLU A 119 6.23 -26.11 -32.46
CA GLU A 119 5.04 -26.28 -33.34
C GLU A 119 5.42 -26.56 -34.80
N ASN A 120 6.62 -26.14 -35.23
CA ASN A 120 7.10 -26.32 -36.62
C ASN A 120 7.84 -27.66 -36.84
N GLU A 121 8.29 -28.34 -35.78
CA GLU A 121 8.94 -29.64 -35.90
C GLU A 121 7.92 -30.80 -36.01
N THR A 122 7.71 -31.29 -37.23
CA THR A 122 6.94 -32.50 -37.50
C THR A 122 7.75 -33.78 -37.20
N ILE A 123 8.21 -34.04 -35.96
CA ILE A 123 9.03 -35.26 -35.72
C ILE A 123 8.74 -36.00 -34.39
N VAL A 124 8.00 -37.11 -34.53
CA VAL A 124 8.30 -38.48 -34.03
C VAL A 124 9.31 -38.65 -32.88
N ASN A 125 8.95 -38.25 -31.66
CA ASN A 125 9.14 -38.96 -30.38
C ASN A 125 8.79 -37.98 -29.26
N LYS A 126 7.67 -38.18 -28.58
CA LYS A 126 7.07 -37.22 -27.63
C LYS A 126 7.86 -37.10 -26.31
N SER A 127 9.06 -36.54 -26.34
CA SER A 127 9.67 -35.97 -25.14
C SER A 127 9.12 -34.57 -24.92
N LYS A 128 8.25 -34.39 -23.91
CA LYS A 128 7.69 -33.07 -23.57
C LYS A 128 8.75 -32.24 -22.85
N LEU A 129 8.88 -30.96 -23.19
CA LEU A 129 9.72 -30.03 -22.45
C LEU A 129 8.97 -29.51 -21.21
N CYS A 130 9.56 -29.67 -20.04
CA CYS A 130 8.94 -29.27 -18.78
C CYS A 130 9.92 -28.58 -17.83
N TRP A 131 9.39 -27.68 -17.00
CA TRP A 131 10.15 -27.00 -15.96
C TRP A 131 10.32 -27.89 -14.73
N PHE A 132 11.56 -28.14 -14.35
CA PHE A 132 11.94 -28.87 -13.14
C PHE A 132 12.37 -27.90 -12.06
N LYS A 133 11.72 -27.96 -10.89
CA LYS A 133 12.06 -27.14 -9.73
C LYS A 133 13.33 -27.66 -9.05
N LEU A 134 14.32 -26.80 -8.87
CA LEU A 134 15.50 -27.11 -8.06
C LEU A 134 15.13 -27.09 -6.57
N SER A 135 15.83 -27.90 -5.77
CA SER A 135 15.60 -27.99 -4.32
C SER A 135 16.12 -26.77 -3.57
N THR A 136 17.03 -26.01 -4.17
CA THR A 136 17.64 -24.82 -3.56
C THR A 136 16.65 -23.66 -3.56
N ILE A 137 16.40 -23.11 -2.36
CA ILE A 137 15.58 -21.92 -2.15
C ILE A 137 16.47 -20.85 -1.53
N THR A 138 16.65 -19.75 -2.23
CA THR A 138 17.42 -18.61 -1.72
C THR A 138 16.47 -17.64 -1.05
N VAL A 139 16.71 -17.35 0.23
CA VAL A 139 15.89 -16.42 1.02
C VAL A 139 16.68 -15.13 1.23
N LYS A 140 16.13 -14.02 0.74
CA LYS A 140 16.70 -12.68 0.94
C LYS A 140 15.79 -11.89 1.86
N ARG A 141 16.37 -11.15 2.82
CA ARG A 141 15.62 -10.31 3.77
C ARG A 141 16.23 -8.92 3.79
N ASN A 142 15.38 -7.91 3.75
CA ASN A 142 15.75 -6.50 3.82
C ASN A 142 15.28 -5.91 5.15
N TYR A 143 16.06 -6.13 6.19
CA TYR A 143 15.80 -5.49 7.49
C TYR A 143 16.23 -4.00 7.50
N GLN A 144 17.11 -3.58 6.59
CA GLN A 144 17.54 -2.19 6.44
C GLN A 144 16.38 -1.27 6.03
N ALA A 145 15.32 -1.82 5.41
CA ALA A 145 14.08 -1.11 5.10
C ALA A 145 13.50 -0.34 6.29
N LEU A 146 13.67 -0.83 7.52
CA LEU A 146 13.21 -0.15 8.75
C LEU A 146 13.75 1.27 8.90
N ASP A 147 14.97 1.51 8.43
CA ASP A 147 15.64 2.80 8.50
C ASP A 147 15.48 3.63 7.20
N TYR A 148 14.60 3.21 6.29
CA TYR A 148 14.29 4.00 5.11
C TYR A 148 13.51 5.25 5.50
N ILE A 149 13.87 6.35 4.85
CA ILE A 149 13.21 7.64 4.99
C ILE A 149 12.39 7.87 3.73
N LEU A 150 11.07 7.96 3.91
CA LEU A 150 10.10 8.34 2.89
C LEU A 150 9.99 9.87 2.90
N PHE A 151 10.45 10.49 1.82
CA PHE A 151 10.26 11.92 1.58
C PHE A 151 9.00 12.12 0.75
N ILE A 152 7.92 12.63 1.36
CA ILE A 152 6.63 12.81 0.71
C ILE A 152 6.45 14.27 0.33
N LYS A 153 6.35 14.54 -0.98
CA LYS A 153 5.86 15.82 -1.51
C LYS A 153 4.41 15.64 -1.89
N HIS A 154 3.56 16.57 -1.49
CA HIS A 154 2.20 16.57 -2.00
C HIS A 154 1.69 17.98 -2.26
N PHE A 155 0.74 18.02 -3.19
CA PHE A 155 0.02 19.19 -3.64
C PHE A 155 -1.47 18.91 -3.56
N VAL A 156 -2.25 19.92 -3.20
CA VAL A 156 -3.70 19.85 -3.14
C VAL A 156 -4.31 21.14 -3.70
N GLU A 157 -5.35 20.98 -4.52
CA GLU A 157 -6.11 22.06 -5.11
C GLU A 157 -7.61 21.86 -4.84
N PHE A 158 -8.25 22.91 -4.33
CA PHE A 158 -9.70 23.00 -4.14
C PHE A 158 -10.25 23.94 -5.22
N THR A 159 -10.68 23.35 -6.33
CA THR A 159 -11.02 24.04 -7.56
C THR A 159 -12.21 24.98 -7.40
N GLN A 160 -13.18 24.64 -6.54
CA GLN A 160 -14.38 25.47 -6.34
C GLN A 160 -14.03 26.79 -5.64
N LEU A 161 -12.98 26.79 -4.81
CA LEU A 161 -12.54 27.96 -4.04
C LEU A 161 -11.25 28.58 -4.57
N GLY A 162 -10.65 28.00 -5.63
CA GLY A 162 -9.38 28.43 -6.21
C GLY A 162 -8.20 28.36 -5.24
N LEU A 163 -8.26 27.47 -4.23
CA LEU A 163 -7.23 27.35 -3.21
C LEU A 163 -6.23 26.27 -3.61
N VAL A 164 -4.95 26.66 -3.67
CA VAL A 164 -3.83 25.76 -3.94
C VAL A 164 -2.90 25.70 -2.73
N ARG A 165 -2.54 24.50 -2.28
CA ARG A 165 -1.63 24.27 -1.16
C ARG A 165 -0.66 23.12 -1.43
N ALA A 166 0.45 23.13 -0.73
CA ALA A 166 1.44 22.06 -0.71
C ALA A 166 1.95 21.89 0.73
N ASN A 167 2.50 20.72 1.08
CA ASN A 167 3.12 20.56 2.40
C ASN A 167 4.39 21.39 2.56
N LEU A 168 5.17 21.56 1.50
CA LEU A 168 6.42 22.32 1.50
C LEU A 168 6.15 23.84 1.40
N VAL A 169 5.57 24.42 2.45
CA VAL A 169 5.27 25.86 2.49
C VAL A 169 6.55 26.65 2.77
N ALA A 170 7.02 27.42 1.78
CA ALA A 170 8.30 28.15 1.81
C ALA A 170 8.49 29.06 3.04
N ASN A 171 7.40 29.60 3.60
CA ASN A 171 7.46 30.52 4.74
C ASN A 171 7.66 29.81 6.09
N LYS A 172 7.44 28.48 6.17
CA LYS A 172 7.56 27.70 7.42
C LYS A 172 8.62 26.61 7.33
N ILE A 173 8.93 26.13 6.12
CA ILE A 173 9.82 25.00 5.91
C ILE A 173 11.06 25.50 5.19
N THR A 174 12.13 25.72 5.96
CA THR A 174 13.45 26.08 5.44
C THR A 174 14.23 24.84 4.99
N LYS A 175 15.25 25.05 4.17
CA LYS A 175 16.15 23.96 3.74
C LYS A 175 16.85 23.31 4.95
N GLU A 176 17.31 24.12 5.89
CA GLU A 176 17.97 23.67 7.14
C GLU A 176 17.05 22.78 7.98
N TYR A 177 15.76 23.14 8.07
CA TYR A 177 14.75 22.32 8.73
C TYR A 177 14.54 21.00 7.97
N ILE A 178 14.39 21.02 6.64
CA ILE A 178 14.25 19.80 5.84
C ILE A 178 15.46 18.88 5.99
N ASP A 179 16.67 19.41 6.12
CA ASP A 179 17.88 18.59 6.21
C ASP A 179 17.93 17.80 7.53
N THR A 180 17.41 18.35 8.63
CA THR A 180 17.52 17.78 9.98
C THR A 180 16.24 17.17 10.55
N CYS A 181 15.05 17.63 10.16
CA CYS A 181 13.80 17.20 10.78
C CYS A 181 13.50 15.70 10.58
N GLU A 182 12.67 15.11 11.41
CA GLU A 182 11.96 13.86 11.10
C GLU A 182 10.52 14.04 11.55
N TYR A 183 9.57 13.44 10.83
CA TYR A 183 8.17 13.55 11.23
C TYR A 183 7.96 13.01 12.64
N ASP A 184 7.30 13.84 13.46
CA ASP A 184 6.80 13.51 14.78
C ASP A 184 5.45 14.24 14.97
N PRO A 185 4.38 13.55 15.41
CA PRO A 185 3.06 14.17 15.50
C PRO A 185 2.98 15.32 16.51
N ILE A 186 3.91 15.41 17.47
CA ILE A 186 3.92 16.39 18.55
C ILE A 186 4.95 17.49 18.27
N HIS A 187 6.18 17.10 17.95
CA HIS A 187 7.31 18.03 17.85
C HIS A 187 7.52 18.58 16.43
N ASP A 188 7.36 17.75 15.40
CA ASP A 188 7.74 18.04 14.01
C ASP A 188 6.64 17.60 13.00
N SER A 189 5.39 17.99 13.26
CA SER A 189 4.20 17.50 12.54
C SER A 189 4.13 17.93 11.07
N LEU A 190 4.96 18.88 10.66
CA LEU A 190 5.05 19.37 9.27
C LEU A 190 6.26 18.80 8.51
N CYS A 191 7.11 17.99 9.16
CA CYS A 191 8.28 17.44 8.48
C CYS A 191 7.85 16.44 7.39
N PRO A 192 8.35 16.58 6.15
CA PRO A 192 8.00 15.69 5.03
C PRO A 192 8.79 14.37 5.00
N LYS A 193 9.71 14.15 5.96
CA LYS A 193 10.58 12.97 6.06
C LYS A 193 10.02 12.00 7.11
N PHE A 194 9.51 10.86 6.66
CA PHE A 194 8.93 9.84 7.51
C PHE A 194 9.85 8.62 7.55
N ARG A 195 10.28 8.22 8.75
CA ARG A 195 11.06 7.00 8.94
C ARG A 195 10.11 5.80 8.96
N LEU A 196 10.44 4.74 8.20
CA LEU A 196 9.55 3.58 8.08
C LEU A 196 9.29 2.91 9.43
N SER A 197 10.31 2.69 10.25
CA SER A 197 10.13 2.11 11.60
C SER A 197 9.15 2.89 12.47
N LYS A 198 9.22 4.23 12.48
CA LYS A 198 8.27 5.09 13.21
C LYS A 198 6.84 4.94 12.68
N ILE A 199 6.65 4.89 11.35
CA ILE A 199 5.33 4.63 10.75
C ILE A 199 4.76 3.30 11.28
N LEU A 200 5.57 2.24 11.23
CA LEU A 200 5.13 0.91 11.64
C LEU A 200 4.83 0.83 13.14
N GLU A 201 5.62 1.50 13.98
CA GLU A 201 5.38 1.61 15.43
C GLU A 201 4.08 2.35 15.78
N MET A 202 3.69 3.35 14.98
CA MET A 202 2.41 4.06 15.15
C MET A 202 1.20 3.20 14.78
N ILE A 203 1.37 2.22 13.89
CA ILE A 203 0.27 1.39 13.37
C ILE A 203 0.13 0.06 14.12
N GLU A 204 1.23 -0.50 14.60
CA GLU A 204 1.25 -1.80 15.26
C GLU A 204 2.11 -1.81 16.52
N THR A 205 1.50 -2.26 17.62
CA THR A 205 2.14 -2.33 18.93
C THR A 205 2.40 -3.77 19.39
N ASP A 206 1.70 -4.78 18.84
CA ASP A 206 1.99 -6.20 19.11
C ASP A 206 3.25 -6.64 18.34
N PRO A 207 4.33 -7.07 19.03
CA PRO A 207 5.55 -7.50 18.37
C PRO A 207 5.39 -8.65 17.38
N ARG A 208 4.43 -9.56 17.61
CA ARG A 208 4.22 -10.72 16.73
C ARG A 208 3.60 -10.32 15.41
N GLU A 209 2.66 -9.37 15.44
CA GLU A 209 2.05 -8.82 14.23
C GLU A 209 3.05 -7.96 13.47
N TYR A 210 3.88 -7.18 14.17
CA TYR A 210 4.96 -6.40 13.57
C TYR A 210 5.94 -7.30 12.79
N GLU A 211 6.43 -8.39 13.39
CA GLU A 211 7.31 -9.35 12.71
C GLU A 211 6.60 -9.99 11.51
N ALA A 212 5.31 -10.33 11.66
CA ALA A 212 4.52 -10.92 10.59
C ALA A 212 4.33 -9.97 9.40
N MET A 213 4.18 -8.66 9.62
CA MET A 213 4.14 -7.65 8.54
C MET A 213 5.41 -7.67 7.69
N PHE A 214 6.58 -7.92 8.29
CA PHE A 214 7.83 -8.07 7.53
C PHE A 214 7.92 -9.41 6.79
N TYR A 215 7.34 -10.47 7.35
CA TYR A 215 7.43 -11.81 6.80
C TYR A 215 6.47 -12.06 5.64
N TYR A 216 5.23 -11.58 5.76
CA TYR A 216 4.13 -11.74 4.79
C TYR A 216 3.90 -10.49 3.93
N GLY A 217 4.56 -9.37 4.24
CA GLY A 217 4.21 -8.08 3.67
C GLY A 217 2.95 -7.50 4.33
N SER A 218 2.58 -6.27 3.99
CA SER A 218 1.43 -5.56 4.57
C SER A 218 0.98 -4.42 3.65
N LEU A 219 -0.29 -4.03 3.77
CA LEU A 219 -0.85 -2.85 3.11
C LEU A 219 -0.96 -1.72 4.14
N ILE A 220 -0.31 -0.59 3.88
CA ILE A 220 -0.26 0.56 4.77
C ILE A 220 -0.79 1.78 4.03
N GLU A 221 -1.61 2.58 4.70
CA GLU A 221 -2.08 3.86 4.19
C GLU A 221 -1.55 5.01 5.05
N ILE A 222 -0.95 6.00 4.37
CA ILE A 222 -0.60 7.30 4.91
C ILE A 222 -1.67 8.27 4.42
N LYS A 223 -2.60 8.61 5.30
CA LYS A 223 -3.70 9.50 4.99
C LYS A 223 -3.33 10.94 5.32
N ILE A 224 -3.40 11.80 4.32
CA ILE A 224 -3.14 13.23 4.42
C ILE A 224 -4.48 13.95 4.38
N SER A 225 -4.85 14.59 5.48
CA SER A 225 -6.13 15.27 5.63
C SER A 225 -5.95 16.79 5.65
N TRP A 226 -6.68 17.50 4.81
CA TRP A 226 -6.71 18.96 4.72
C TRP A 226 -8.05 19.48 5.20
N LYS A 227 -8.16 19.90 6.45
CA LYS A 227 -9.38 20.51 6.99
C LYS A 227 -9.16 21.98 7.28
N CYS A 228 -9.58 22.85 6.36
CA CYS A 228 -9.27 24.28 6.44
C CYS A 228 -10.52 25.14 6.52
N ASN A 229 -10.47 26.15 7.38
CA ASN A 229 -11.42 27.24 7.42
C ASN A 229 -10.76 28.49 6.84
N LEU A 230 -11.20 28.93 5.65
CA LEU A 230 -10.66 30.08 4.92
C LEU A 230 -11.11 31.43 5.47
N ASP A 231 -11.97 31.44 6.48
CA ASP A 231 -12.27 32.66 7.23
C ASP A 231 -11.13 33.01 8.20
N LYS A 232 -10.24 32.04 8.46
CA LYS A 232 -9.01 32.22 9.23
C LYS A 232 -7.83 32.44 8.28
N LYS A 233 -6.69 32.85 8.86
CA LYS A 233 -5.43 32.99 8.12
C LYS A 233 -5.06 31.67 7.43
N LEU A 234 -4.60 31.76 6.17
CA LEU A 234 -4.18 30.63 5.35
C LEU A 234 -3.06 29.78 5.98
N GLU A 235 -2.28 30.35 6.91
CA GLU A 235 -1.21 29.67 7.63
C GLU A 235 -1.69 28.53 8.53
N TYR A 236 -2.95 28.55 8.96
CA TYR A 236 -3.58 27.48 9.74
C TYR A 236 -4.09 26.34 8.86
N CYS A 237 -4.12 26.52 7.54
CA CYS A 237 -4.42 25.45 6.60
C CYS A 237 -3.16 24.62 6.37
N GLN A 238 -3.05 23.53 7.13
CA GLN A 238 -1.90 22.64 7.20
C GLN A 238 -2.37 21.18 7.05
N PRO A 239 -1.51 20.29 6.51
CA PRO A 239 -1.83 18.87 6.40
C PRO A 239 -1.81 18.20 7.77
N PHE A 240 -2.72 17.26 7.98
CA PHE A 240 -2.69 16.32 9.09
C PHE A 240 -2.41 14.92 8.57
N TYR A 241 -1.47 14.21 9.22
CA TYR A 241 -1.04 12.88 8.79
C TYR A 241 -1.56 11.81 9.75
N GLU A 242 -2.21 10.79 9.19
CA GLU A 242 -2.71 9.62 9.90
C GLU A 242 -2.16 8.36 9.23
N PHE A 243 -1.83 7.34 10.02
CA PHE A 243 -1.22 6.11 9.54
C PHE A 243 -2.12 4.94 9.91
N GLN A 244 -2.42 4.09 8.95
CA GLN A 244 -3.26 2.91 9.18
C GLN A 244 -2.76 1.69 8.42
N ARG A 245 -3.01 0.52 8.96
CA ARG A 245 -2.79 -0.78 8.30
C ARG A 245 -4.11 -1.26 7.73
N MET A 246 -4.11 -1.57 6.44
CA MET A 246 -5.30 -1.86 5.64
C MET A 246 -5.54 -3.36 5.41
N ASP A 247 -4.57 -4.22 5.70
CA ASP A 247 -4.73 -5.68 5.58
C ASP A 247 -5.41 -6.32 6.82
N ILE A 248 -5.94 -7.53 6.63
CA ILE A 248 -6.75 -8.25 7.63
C ILE A 248 -5.86 -8.75 8.78
N LYS A 249 -6.25 -8.39 10.02
CA LYS A 249 -5.62 -8.84 11.27
C LYS A 249 -6.49 -9.86 12.02
N PRO A 250 -5.89 -10.77 12.81
CA PRO A 250 -4.47 -11.12 12.82
C PRO A 250 -4.11 -12.02 11.62
N TYR A 251 -2.84 -12.01 11.20
CA TYR A 251 -2.40 -12.81 10.04
C TYR A 251 -2.71 -14.30 10.18
N LYS A 252 -2.65 -14.84 11.40
CA LYS A 252 -2.88 -16.27 11.69
C LYS A 252 -4.32 -16.73 11.45
N SER A 253 -5.30 -15.83 11.51
CA SER A 253 -6.71 -16.17 11.32
C SER A 253 -7.25 -15.67 9.99
N ASN A 254 -6.40 -15.18 9.10
CA ASN A 254 -6.83 -14.72 7.79
C ASN A 254 -7.09 -15.96 6.88
N PRO A 255 -8.32 -16.18 6.39
CA PRO A 255 -8.63 -17.28 5.49
C PRO A 255 -8.16 -17.02 4.04
N TYR A 256 -7.69 -15.81 3.74
CA TYR A 256 -7.14 -15.39 2.44
C TYR A 256 -5.62 -15.26 2.49
N ASP A 257 -4.99 -14.91 1.36
CA ASP A 257 -3.53 -14.69 1.29
C ASP A 257 -3.13 -13.55 2.25
N PRO A 258 -2.33 -13.83 3.29
CA PRO A 258 -1.96 -12.82 4.27
C PRO A 258 -0.98 -11.80 3.68
N GLY A 259 -1.26 -10.52 3.88
CA GLY A 259 -0.30 -9.43 3.65
C GLY A 259 -0.29 -8.92 2.22
N SER A 260 0.91 -8.74 1.67
CA SER A 260 1.11 -8.25 0.30
C SER A 260 2.30 -8.96 -0.32
N SER A 261 2.00 -9.76 -1.35
CA SER A 261 3.00 -10.48 -2.12
C SER A 261 2.71 -10.41 -3.61
N PHE A 262 3.76 -10.42 -4.42
CA PHE A 262 3.63 -10.62 -5.85
C PHE A 262 4.76 -11.52 -6.36
N LEU A 263 4.49 -12.14 -7.49
CA LEU A 263 5.33 -13.16 -8.04
C LEU A 263 5.87 -12.74 -9.39
N THR A 264 7.18 -12.72 -9.53
CA THR A 264 7.86 -12.43 -10.78
C THR A 264 8.66 -13.63 -11.27
N SER A 265 8.90 -13.72 -12.57
CA SER A 265 9.70 -14.78 -13.17
C SER A 265 10.61 -14.21 -14.25
N ARG A 266 11.90 -14.55 -14.18
CA ARG A 266 12.91 -14.15 -15.16
C ARG A 266 13.48 -15.39 -15.81
N TYR A 267 13.71 -15.33 -17.12
CA TYR A 267 14.27 -16.42 -17.91
C TYR A 267 15.69 -16.06 -18.33
N PHE A 268 16.63 -16.99 -18.22
CA PHE A 268 18.02 -16.77 -18.60
C PHE A 268 18.69 -18.09 -18.99
N PHE A 269 19.74 -18.01 -19.81
CA PHE A 269 20.61 -19.14 -20.09
C PHE A 269 21.79 -19.13 -19.12
N ARG A 270 22.12 -20.29 -18.55
CA ARG A 270 23.30 -20.41 -17.69
C ARG A 270 24.49 -20.84 -18.56
N PRO A 271 25.65 -20.15 -18.47
CA PRO A 271 26.82 -20.47 -19.28
C PRO A 271 27.36 -21.89 -19.06
N ASP A 272 27.22 -22.42 -17.83
CA ASP A 272 27.83 -23.69 -17.43
C ASP A 272 27.15 -24.92 -18.05
N ASP A 273 25.84 -24.89 -18.20
CA ASP A 273 25.05 -26.02 -18.73
C ASP A 273 24.42 -25.73 -20.11
N GLY A 274 24.37 -24.45 -20.53
CA GLY A 274 23.73 -24.04 -21.79
C GLY A 274 22.22 -24.26 -21.80
N GLU A 275 21.61 -24.60 -20.65
CA GLU A 275 20.18 -24.86 -20.54
C GLU A 275 19.40 -23.57 -20.24
N LEU A 276 18.10 -23.57 -20.56
CA LEU A 276 17.22 -22.46 -20.21
C LEU A 276 16.75 -22.60 -18.76
N HIS A 277 17.06 -21.60 -17.94
CA HIS A 277 16.64 -21.48 -16.55
C HIS A 277 15.52 -20.44 -16.41
N ARG A 278 14.69 -20.63 -15.40
CA ARG A 278 13.66 -19.69 -14.95
C ARG A 278 13.79 -19.49 -13.45
N LEU A 279 14.13 -18.27 -13.05
CA LEU A 279 14.11 -17.84 -11.66
C LEU A 279 12.72 -17.34 -11.30
N HIS A 280 12.09 -17.97 -10.32
CA HIS A 280 10.81 -17.60 -9.78
C HIS A 280 11.01 -16.91 -8.43
N THR A 281 10.63 -15.64 -8.35
CA THR A 281 10.86 -14.81 -7.18
C THR A 281 9.53 -14.39 -6.59
N ASN A 282 9.17 -14.98 -5.45
CA ASN A 282 8.07 -14.49 -4.61
C ASN A 282 8.60 -13.31 -3.79
N ILE A 283 7.99 -12.15 -3.95
CA ILE A 283 8.38 -10.90 -3.32
C ILE A 283 7.29 -10.55 -2.31
N TYR A 284 7.69 -10.36 -1.05
CA TYR A 284 6.83 -9.87 0.02
C TYR A 284 7.22 -8.44 0.34
N ASN A 285 6.23 -7.57 0.46
CA ASN A 285 6.46 -6.14 0.51
C ASN A 285 5.51 -5.40 1.45
N LEU A 286 5.97 -4.25 1.91
CA LEU A 286 5.12 -3.22 2.49
C LEU A 286 4.65 -2.34 1.34
N HIS A 287 3.38 -2.43 0.99
CA HIS A 287 2.76 -1.56 -0.01
C HIS A 287 2.16 -0.36 0.71
N ILE A 288 2.73 0.81 0.48
CA ILE A 288 2.40 2.05 1.16
C ILE A 288 1.66 2.95 0.19
N LEU A 289 0.37 3.14 0.42
CA LEU A 289 -0.49 4.06 -0.32
C LEU A 289 -0.57 5.40 0.42
N VAL A 290 -0.44 6.51 -0.30
CA VAL A 290 -0.67 7.85 0.22
C VAL A 290 -2.00 8.36 -0.32
N SER A 291 -2.98 8.50 0.57
CA SER A 291 -4.28 9.07 0.22
C SER A 291 -4.36 10.52 0.67
N VAL A 292 -5.01 11.36 -0.13
CA VAL A 292 -5.23 12.77 0.21
C VAL A 292 -6.72 13.02 0.26
N THR A 293 -7.18 13.56 1.39
CA THR A 293 -8.58 13.96 1.60
C THR A 293 -8.61 15.40 2.07
N GLY A 294 -9.71 16.10 1.82
CA GLY A 294 -9.81 17.49 2.22
C GLY A 294 -11.23 18.03 2.23
N GLU A 295 -11.45 18.96 3.15
CA GLU A 295 -12.65 19.77 3.26
C GLU A 295 -12.23 21.20 3.58
N VAL A 296 -12.64 22.13 2.71
CA VAL A 296 -12.33 23.55 2.87
C VAL A 296 -13.61 24.35 2.88
N GLY A 297 -13.82 25.13 3.94
CA GLY A 297 -14.95 26.02 4.10
C GLY A 297 -14.54 27.49 3.94
N LYS A 298 -15.37 28.28 3.26
CA LYS A 298 -15.25 29.75 3.19
C LYS A 298 -16.61 30.39 3.40
N PHE A 299 -16.66 31.53 4.07
CA PHE A 299 -17.86 32.33 4.22
C PHE A 299 -18.50 32.62 2.85
N ASP A 300 -19.81 32.38 2.78
CA ASP A 300 -20.62 32.71 1.62
C ASP A 300 -21.94 33.37 2.06
N LEU A 301 -22.26 34.50 1.42
CA LEU A 301 -23.45 35.29 1.74
C LEU A 301 -24.73 34.53 1.36
N PHE A 302 -24.71 33.78 0.27
CA PHE A 302 -25.88 33.02 -0.19
C PHE A 302 -26.22 31.88 0.77
N GLN A 303 -25.24 31.13 1.26
CA GLN A 303 -25.50 30.11 2.30
C GLN A 303 -25.88 30.69 3.65
N THR A 304 -25.34 31.86 3.99
CA THR A 304 -25.73 32.56 5.22
C THR A 304 -27.21 32.97 5.17
N THR A 305 -27.65 33.62 4.10
CA THR A 305 -29.04 34.08 3.95
C THR A 305 -30.03 32.91 3.85
N THR A 306 -29.68 31.85 3.12
CA THR A 306 -30.49 30.61 3.05
C THR A 306 -30.60 29.93 4.42
N SER A 307 -29.50 29.87 5.19
CA SER A 307 -29.51 29.33 6.55
C SER A 307 -30.43 30.14 7.49
N ILE A 308 -30.37 31.47 7.42
CA ILE A 308 -31.21 32.36 8.23
C ILE A 308 -32.69 32.22 7.84
N GLY A 309 -32.99 32.21 6.54
CA GLY A 309 -34.35 32.00 6.05
C GLY A 309 -34.93 30.66 6.50
N SER A 310 -34.14 29.58 6.40
CA SER A 310 -34.53 28.25 6.87
C SER A 310 -34.78 28.22 8.38
N PHE A 311 -33.92 28.87 9.16
CA PHE A 311 -34.08 29.00 10.61
C PHE A 311 -35.38 29.72 10.97
N LEU A 312 -35.65 30.88 10.36
CA LEU A 312 -36.89 31.64 10.57
C LEU A 312 -38.15 30.83 10.18
N GLY A 313 -38.10 30.07 9.08
CA GLY A 313 -39.18 29.18 8.66
C GLY A 313 -39.47 28.06 9.67
N ILE A 314 -38.44 27.51 10.32
CA ILE A 314 -38.59 26.51 11.39
C ILE A 314 -39.24 27.13 12.63
N PHE A 315 -38.91 28.37 13.02
CA PHE A 315 -39.63 29.04 14.14
C PHE A 315 -41.10 29.27 13.82
N GLY A 316 -41.41 29.70 12.59
CA GLY A 316 -42.80 29.90 12.17
C GLY A 316 -43.62 28.61 12.23
N THR A 317 -43.09 27.52 11.67
CA THR A 317 -43.77 26.20 11.72
C THR A 317 -43.83 25.63 13.14
N GLY A 318 -42.77 25.81 13.94
CA GLY A 318 -42.73 25.42 15.34
C GLY A 318 -43.82 26.10 16.18
N ALA A 319 -44.03 27.40 16.00
CA ALA A 319 -45.10 28.14 16.69
C ALA A 319 -46.48 27.56 16.36
N ILE A 320 -46.78 27.32 15.09
CA ILE A 320 -48.05 26.71 14.66
C ILE A 320 -48.25 25.34 15.31
N VAL A 321 -47.22 24.49 15.31
CA VAL A 321 -47.28 23.16 15.93
C VAL A 321 -47.48 23.27 17.44
N CYS A 322 -46.77 24.17 18.12
CA CYS A 322 -46.96 24.43 19.55
C CYS A 322 -48.38 24.89 19.88
N ASP A 323 -48.97 25.78 19.06
CA ASP A 323 -50.35 26.24 19.23
C ASP A 323 -51.35 25.10 19.01
N PHE A 324 -51.16 24.26 17.98
CA PHE A 324 -51.98 23.05 17.77
C PHE A 324 -51.92 22.09 18.97
N ILE A 325 -50.72 21.85 19.50
CA ILE A 325 -50.52 21.00 20.67
C ILE A 325 -51.20 21.62 21.89
N ALA A 326 -50.99 22.91 22.14
CA ALA A 326 -51.61 23.64 23.25
C ALA A 326 -53.13 23.55 23.16
N ALA A 327 -53.72 23.84 21.99
CA ALA A 327 -55.15 23.75 21.75
C ALA A 327 -55.71 22.34 22.01
N PHE A 328 -54.99 21.30 21.59
CA PHE A 328 -55.38 19.91 21.87
C PHE A 328 -55.42 19.64 23.38
N PHE A 329 -54.38 20.03 24.13
CA PHE A 329 -54.33 19.81 25.57
C PHE A 329 -55.27 20.70 26.39
N THR A 330 -55.55 21.93 25.94
CA THR A 330 -56.47 22.83 26.65
C THR A 330 -57.94 22.52 26.38
N ASN A 331 -58.30 22.00 25.19
CA ASN A 331 -59.68 21.58 24.89
C ASN A 331 -60.14 20.33 25.67
N PHE A 332 -59.22 19.58 26.33
CA PHE A 332 -59.58 18.50 27.25
C PHE A 332 -60.02 18.97 28.64
N LYS A 333 -59.80 20.25 28.99
CA LYS A 333 -60.46 20.84 30.16
C LYS A 333 -61.74 21.49 29.68
N THR A 334 -62.84 20.74 29.77
CA THR A 334 -64.17 21.34 29.86
C THR A 334 -64.09 22.43 30.93
N VAL A 335 -64.27 23.67 30.50
CA VAL A 335 -64.43 24.82 31.39
C VAL A 335 -65.70 24.54 32.19
N LYS A 336 -65.55 23.98 33.39
CA LYS A 336 -66.61 24.00 34.40
C LYS A 336 -66.77 25.45 34.80
N TYR A 337 -67.75 26.12 34.20
CA TYR A 337 -68.38 27.26 34.84
C TYR A 337 -69.13 26.70 36.06
N ASP A 338 -68.59 26.93 37.26
CA ASP A 338 -69.42 26.82 38.46
C ASP A 338 -70.37 28.04 38.50
N PRO A 339 -71.68 27.82 38.75
CA PRO A 339 -72.73 28.83 38.65
C PRO A 339 -72.69 29.93 39.72
#